data_AF-A0A812PBY8-F1
#
_entry.id   AF-A0A812PBY8-F1
#
_cell.length_a   1.000
_cell.length_b   1.000
_cell.length_c   1.000
_cell.angle_alpha   90.00
_cell.angle_beta   90.00
_cell.angle_gamma   90.00
#
_symmetry.space_group_name_H-M   'P 1'
#
loop_
_entity.id
_entity.type
_entity.pdbx_description
1 polymer ?
#
loop_
_entity_poly.entity_id
_entity_poly.type
_entity_poly.pdbx_seq_one_letter_code
_entity_poly.pdbx_strand_id
1 'polypeptide(L)'
;EIEDDTGLAWLTLNRPEKLNALHVPAVRELREALRRIAASSAKALLLVASGRGFCAGADLNLKAFSDAPTAPAKAPAKPDNSMQEAWNPFIEELRSFPKPTLAVVQGPTAGGGVGVALATDITIAARSAYFVLTFTPTL
;
A
#
# COMPACT_ATOMS: atom_id res chain seq x y z
N GLU A 1 3.60 13.37 -7.82
CA GLU A 1 2.62 14.38 -7.40
C GLU A 1 2.20 15.12 -8.65
N ILE A 2 0.91 15.11 -8.95
CA ILE A 2 0.29 15.93 -9.99
C ILE A 2 -0.89 16.58 -9.27
N GLU A 3 -0.78 17.88 -8.99
CA GLU A 3 -1.93 18.72 -8.66
C GLU A 3 -2.53 19.14 -9.99
N ASP A 4 -3.80 18.81 -10.21
CA ASP A 4 -4.54 19.22 -11.41
C ASP A 4 -5.42 20.44 -11.10
N ASP A 5 -5.93 21.07 -12.16
CA ASP A 5 -6.82 22.25 -12.06
C ASP A 5 -8.13 21.96 -11.30
N THR A 6 -8.40 20.70 -10.95
CA THR A 6 -9.58 20.29 -10.17
C THR A 6 -9.37 20.40 -8.67
N GLY A 7 -8.11 20.61 -8.23
CA GLY A 7 -7.73 20.67 -6.82
C GLY A 7 -7.59 19.30 -6.17
N LEU A 8 -7.32 18.25 -6.96
CA LEU A 8 -7.07 16.90 -6.48
C LEU A 8 -5.56 16.60 -6.48
N ALA A 9 -5.10 15.96 -5.41
CA ALA A 9 -3.74 15.41 -5.36
C ALA A 9 -3.76 13.93 -5.74
N TRP A 10 -2.99 13.57 -6.77
CA TRP A 10 -2.87 12.18 -7.22
C TRP A 10 -1.67 11.49 -6.61
N LEU A 11 -1.91 10.40 -5.88
CA LEU A 11 -0.90 9.50 -5.35
C LEU A 11 -1.02 8.14 -6.07
N THR A 12 -0.05 7.83 -6.92
CA THR A 12 -0.08 6.65 -7.78
C THR A 12 0.84 5.56 -7.26
N LEU A 13 0.29 4.36 -7.01
CA LEU A 13 1.08 3.14 -6.86
C LEU A 13 1.59 2.74 -8.25
N ASN A 14 2.92 2.74 -8.43
CA ASN A 14 3.52 2.65 -9.77
C ASN A 14 4.64 1.59 -9.89
N ARG A 15 4.31 0.35 -9.52
CA ARG A 15 5.12 -0.85 -9.78
C ARG A 15 4.26 -1.94 -10.47
N PRO A 16 3.69 -1.63 -11.65
CA PRO A 16 2.68 -2.47 -12.28
C PRO A 16 3.19 -3.89 -12.61
N GLU A 17 4.48 -4.04 -12.88
CA GLU A 17 5.17 -5.31 -13.14
C GLU A 17 5.19 -6.24 -11.90
N LYS A 18 4.98 -5.69 -10.71
CA LYS A 18 4.86 -6.40 -9.43
C LYS A 18 3.44 -6.31 -8.85
N LEU A 19 2.43 -5.99 -9.66
CA LEU A 19 1.06 -5.72 -9.18
C LEU A 19 1.04 -4.70 -8.04
N ASN A 20 1.92 -3.70 -8.12
CA ASN A 20 2.04 -2.63 -7.13
C ASN A 20 2.30 -3.14 -5.70
N ALA A 21 2.93 -4.31 -5.54
CA ALA A 21 3.41 -4.77 -4.24
C ALA A 21 4.34 -3.72 -3.62
N LEU A 22 4.17 -3.49 -2.32
CA LEU A 22 4.88 -2.45 -1.58
C LEU A 22 6.04 -3.08 -0.78
N HIS A 23 7.22 -2.49 -0.94
CA HIS A 23 8.40 -2.77 -0.13
C HIS A 23 8.64 -1.57 0.80
N VAL A 24 9.45 -1.74 1.84
CA VAL A 24 9.64 -0.70 2.90
C VAL A 24 10.05 0.68 2.35
N PRO A 25 11.02 0.81 1.42
CA PRO A 25 11.31 2.08 0.75
C PRO A 25 10.08 2.74 0.11
N ALA A 26 9.30 2.01 -0.69
CA ALA A 26 8.07 2.55 -1.29
C ALA A 26 7.07 3.03 -0.23
N VAL A 27 6.91 2.30 0.88
CA VAL A 27 6.04 2.74 1.99
C VAL A 27 6.54 4.08 2.57
N ARG A 28 7.86 4.26 2.74
CA ARG A 28 8.43 5.52 3.23
C ARG A 28 8.20 6.68 2.25
N GLU A 29 8.37 6.44 0.96
CA GLU A 29 8.10 7.43 -0.10
C GLU A 29 6.61 7.85 -0.13
N LEU A 30 5.69 6.89 0.03
CA LEU A 30 4.27 7.17 0.13
C LEU A 30 3.95 8.05 1.35
N ARG A 31 4.53 7.75 2.52
CA ARG A 31 4.37 8.56 3.73
C ARG A 31 4.89 9.99 3.55
N GLU A 32 6.02 10.15 2.89
CA GLU A 32 6.54 11.48 2.54
C GLU A 32 5.60 12.24 1.59
N ALA A 33 5.05 11.55 0.58
CA ALA A 33 4.08 12.14 -0.31
C ALA A 33 2.80 12.56 0.41
N LEU A 34 2.29 11.73 1.33
CA LEU A 34 1.14 12.08 2.18
C LEU A 34 1.42 13.37 2.96
N ARG A 35 2.57 13.49 3.62
CA ARG A 35 2.92 14.70 4.36
C ARG A 35 2.97 15.95 3.47
N ARG A 36 3.51 15.85 2.26
CA ARG A 36 3.51 16.97 1.29
C ARG A 36 2.09 17.35 0.86
N ILE A 37 1.27 16.35 0.51
CA ILE A 37 -0.11 16.57 0.06
C ILE A 37 -0.96 17.16 1.19
N ALA A 38 -0.76 16.74 2.44
CA ALA A 38 -1.45 17.29 3.60
C ALA A 38 -1.20 18.80 3.73
N ALA A 39 0.02 19.26 3.45
CA ALA A 39 0.42 20.66 3.50
C ALA A 39 0.08 21.47 2.23
N SER A 40 -0.32 20.82 1.13
CA SER A 40 -0.64 21.48 -0.15
C SER A 40 -2.02 22.18 -0.16
N SER A 41 -2.34 22.88 -1.25
CA SER A 41 -3.67 23.43 -1.55
C SER A 41 -4.72 22.41 -1.98
N ALA A 42 -4.33 21.16 -2.22
CA ALA A 42 -5.26 20.13 -2.68
C ALA A 42 -6.42 19.95 -1.70
N LYS A 43 -7.63 19.76 -2.25
CA LYS A 43 -8.88 19.61 -1.50
C LYS A 43 -9.15 18.16 -1.11
N ALA A 44 -8.63 17.21 -1.86
CA ALA A 44 -8.74 15.78 -1.60
C ALA A 44 -7.55 15.01 -2.20
N LEU A 45 -7.33 13.81 -1.68
CA LEU A 45 -6.33 12.85 -2.13
C LEU A 45 -7.00 11.74 -2.94
N LEU A 46 -6.50 11.48 -4.14
CA LEU A 46 -6.85 10.32 -4.95
C LEU A 46 -5.69 9.32 -4.94
N LEU A 47 -5.89 8.18 -4.28
CA LEU A 47 -4.99 7.04 -4.29
C LEU A 47 -5.36 6.12 -5.45
N VAL A 48 -4.49 6.05 -6.44
CA VAL A 48 -4.68 5.28 -7.68
C VAL A 48 -3.52 4.33 -7.91
N ALA A 49 -3.66 3.42 -8.87
CA ALA A 49 -2.61 2.48 -9.22
C ALA A 49 -2.45 2.37 -10.74
N SER A 50 -1.23 2.15 -11.22
CA SER A 50 -0.98 1.88 -12.63
C SER A 50 -1.08 0.39 -12.95
N GLY A 51 -1.36 0.07 -14.22
CA GLY A 51 -1.42 -1.30 -14.70
C GLY A 51 -2.68 -2.07 -14.29
N ARG A 52 -2.58 -3.41 -14.31
CA ARG A 52 -3.73 -4.33 -14.29
C ARG A 52 -4.33 -4.61 -12.90
N GLY A 53 -3.75 -4.08 -11.83
CA GLY A 53 -4.17 -4.35 -10.45
C GLY A 53 -3.82 -3.21 -9.52
N PHE A 54 -4.53 -3.09 -8.40
CA PHE A 54 -4.35 -1.99 -7.46
C PHE A 54 -3.12 -2.19 -6.57
N CYS A 55 -3.08 -3.26 -5.75
CA CYS A 55 -1.96 -3.56 -4.87
C CYS A 55 -2.01 -5.02 -4.38
N ALA A 56 -0.93 -5.76 -4.60
CA ALA A 56 -0.78 -7.14 -4.13
C ALA A 56 -0.35 -7.28 -2.65
N GLY A 57 -0.20 -6.16 -1.93
CA GLY A 57 0.25 -6.14 -0.53
C GLY A 57 1.76 -6.05 -0.40
N ALA A 58 2.34 -6.75 0.56
CA ALA A 58 3.78 -6.72 0.80
C ALA A 58 4.56 -7.42 -0.32
N ASP A 59 5.65 -6.80 -0.77
CA ASP A 59 6.64 -7.42 -1.64
C ASP A 59 7.48 -8.40 -0.81
N LEU A 60 6.93 -9.59 -0.60
CA LEU A 60 7.58 -10.68 0.12
C LEU A 60 8.60 -11.31 -0.82
N ASN A 61 9.88 -11.00 -0.61
CA ASN A 61 10.94 -11.67 -1.34
C ASN A 61 10.94 -13.16 -0.94
N LEU A 62 10.44 -14.03 -1.83
CA LEU A 62 10.24 -15.46 -1.54
C LEU A 62 11.49 -16.17 -1.00
N LYS A 63 12.70 -15.68 -1.34
CA LYS A 63 13.97 -16.20 -0.83
C LYS A 63 14.13 -16.10 0.69
N ALA A 64 13.47 -15.14 1.34
CA ALA A 64 13.50 -15.02 2.80
C ALA A 64 12.61 -16.06 3.49
N PHE A 65 11.68 -16.68 2.76
CA PHE A 65 10.76 -17.71 3.28
C PHE A 65 11.09 -19.13 2.80
N SER A 66 11.98 -19.29 1.80
CA SER A 66 12.34 -20.60 1.22
C SER A 66 13.51 -21.32 1.92
N ASP A 67 14.18 -20.69 2.88
CA ASP A 67 15.39 -21.25 3.52
C ASP A 67 15.13 -21.86 4.91
N ALA A 68 14.07 -22.64 5.04
CA ALA A 68 13.97 -23.63 6.10
C ALA A 68 13.71 -25.00 5.44
N PRO A 69 14.72 -25.89 5.38
CA PRO A 69 15.38 -26.42 6.59
C PRO A 69 16.93 -26.59 6.51
N THR A 70 17.56 -26.69 7.68
CA THR A 70 18.95 -27.16 7.94
C THR A 70 20.13 -26.20 7.68
N ALA A 71 20.30 -25.17 8.51
CA ALA A 71 21.63 -24.64 8.81
C ALA A 71 21.69 -24.15 10.28
N PRO A 72 22.77 -24.40 11.02
CA PRO A 72 22.88 -23.97 12.41
C PRO A 72 22.80 -22.45 12.47
N ALA A 73 21.91 -21.97 13.34
CA ALA A 73 21.53 -20.57 13.49
C ALA A 73 22.75 -19.64 13.56
N LYS A 74 23.06 -18.98 12.44
CA LYS A 74 23.81 -17.71 12.50
C LYS A 74 22.89 -16.73 13.23
N ALA A 75 23.48 -16.00 14.18
CA ALA A 75 22.90 -15.01 15.10
C ALA A 75 21.47 -14.55 14.78
N PRO A 76 20.54 -14.49 15.76
CA PRO A 76 19.16 -14.10 15.49
C PRO A 76 19.18 -12.80 14.69
N ALA A 77 18.72 -12.87 13.44
CA ALA A 77 18.51 -11.69 12.64
C ALA A 77 17.65 -10.76 13.49
N LYS A 78 18.02 -9.47 13.56
CA LYS A 78 17.20 -8.48 14.27
C LYS A 78 15.74 -8.67 13.80
N PRO A 79 14.76 -8.69 14.71
CA PRO A 79 13.36 -8.80 14.31
C PRO A 79 13.07 -7.75 13.25
N ASP A 80 12.46 -8.16 12.14
CA ASP A 80 11.96 -7.20 11.15
C ASP A 80 10.88 -6.34 11.80
N ASN A 81 11.27 -5.12 12.19
CA ASN A 81 10.40 -4.16 12.86
C ASN A 81 9.71 -3.22 11.85
N SER A 82 9.77 -3.53 10.55
CA SER A 82 9.19 -2.69 9.50
C SER A 82 7.67 -2.55 9.62
N MET A 83 6.99 -3.51 10.24
CA MET A 83 5.56 -3.39 10.56
C MET A 83 5.29 -2.21 11.50
N GLN A 84 6.03 -2.12 12.60
CA GLN A 84 5.91 -1.04 13.59
C GLN A 84 6.47 0.29 13.05
N GLU A 85 7.56 0.26 12.28
CA GLU A 85 8.27 1.49 11.88
C GLU A 85 7.76 2.10 10.57
N ALA A 86 7.17 1.30 9.69
CA ALA A 86 6.78 1.74 8.35
C ALA A 86 5.30 1.47 8.02
N TRP A 87 4.85 0.21 8.13
CA TRP A 87 3.52 -0.17 7.63
C TRP A 87 2.36 0.32 8.49
N ASN A 88 2.38 0.07 9.79
CA ASN A 88 1.32 0.55 10.70
C ASN A 88 1.24 2.08 10.68
N PRO A 89 2.36 2.83 10.78
CA PRO A 89 2.32 4.28 10.65
C PRO A 89 1.78 4.76 9.29
N PHE A 90 2.07 4.07 8.19
CA PHE A 90 1.51 4.43 6.87
C PHE A 90 -0.01 4.30 6.84
N ILE A 91 -0.55 3.19 7.35
CA ILE A 91 -2.00 2.99 7.43
C ILE A 91 -2.65 4.00 8.36
N GLU A 92 -2.02 4.31 9.49
CA GLU A 92 -2.49 5.35 10.42
C GLU A 92 -2.48 6.73 9.79
N GLU A 93 -1.43 7.09 9.04
CA GLU A 93 -1.33 8.35 8.30
C GLU A 93 -2.39 8.49 7.20
N LEU A 94 -2.72 7.40 6.50
CA LEU A 94 -3.86 7.37 5.56
C LEU A 94 -5.19 7.56 6.27
N ARG A 95 -5.41 6.83 7.37
CA ARG A 95 -6.68 6.86 8.12
C ARG A 95 -6.93 8.19 8.82
N SER A 96 -5.87 8.86 9.27
CA SER A 96 -5.93 10.15 9.96
C SER A 96 -5.64 11.34 9.04
N PHE A 97 -5.65 11.12 7.72
CA PHE A 97 -5.33 12.15 6.75
C PHE A 97 -6.29 13.34 6.89
N PRO A 98 -5.80 14.60 6.89
CA PRO A 98 -6.62 15.76 7.25
C PRO A 98 -7.60 16.21 6.14
N LYS A 99 -7.62 15.50 5.01
CA LYS A 99 -8.40 15.83 3.81
C LYS A 99 -9.11 14.56 3.32
N PRO A 100 -10.26 14.67 2.63
CA PRO A 100 -10.92 13.50 2.06
C PRO A 100 -9.99 12.66 1.19
N THR A 101 -10.07 11.35 1.35
CA THR A 101 -9.25 10.37 0.63
C THR A 101 -10.13 9.39 -0.15
N LEU A 102 -9.77 9.13 -1.41
CA LEU A 102 -10.42 8.15 -2.27
C LEU A 102 -9.41 7.13 -2.79
N ALA A 103 -9.69 5.84 -2.65
CA ALA A 103 -9.00 4.80 -3.39
C ALA A 103 -9.78 4.43 -4.67
N VAL A 104 -9.12 4.45 -5.83
CA VAL A 104 -9.67 3.93 -7.10
C VAL A 104 -9.04 2.58 -7.39
N VAL A 105 -9.82 1.52 -7.25
CA VAL A 105 -9.34 0.14 -7.21
C VAL A 105 -9.74 -0.60 -8.48
N GLN A 106 -8.74 -1.09 -9.22
CA GLN A 106 -8.91 -2.00 -10.36
C GLN A 106 -8.23 -3.34 -10.12
N GLY A 107 -8.77 -4.41 -10.72
CA GLY A 107 -8.09 -5.70 -10.78
C GLY A 107 -7.77 -6.33 -9.42
N PRO A 108 -6.69 -7.15 -9.34
CA PRO A 108 -6.29 -7.81 -8.10
C PRO A 108 -5.91 -6.81 -6.99
N THR A 109 -6.52 -6.97 -5.82
CA THR A 109 -6.16 -6.28 -4.57
C THR A 109 -6.03 -7.31 -3.46
N ALA A 110 -4.83 -7.54 -2.94
CA ALA A 110 -4.56 -8.70 -2.08
C ALA A 110 -3.80 -8.34 -0.80
N GLY A 111 -4.03 -9.12 0.26
CA GLY A 111 -3.32 -9.02 1.53
C GLY A 111 -3.33 -7.59 2.08
N GLY A 112 -2.14 -7.05 2.38
CA GLY A 112 -1.99 -5.67 2.85
C GLY A 112 -2.53 -4.60 1.87
N GLY A 113 -2.61 -4.90 0.57
CA GLY A 113 -3.18 -3.99 -0.42
C GLY A 113 -4.67 -3.75 -0.23
N VAL A 114 -5.39 -4.73 0.33
CA VAL A 114 -6.79 -4.55 0.78
C VAL A 114 -6.85 -3.53 1.92
N GLY A 115 -5.94 -3.65 2.89
CA GLY A 115 -5.83 -2.69 3.99
C GLY A 115 -5.52 -1.27 3.51
N VAL A 116 -4.65 -1.11 2.52
CA VAL A 116 -4.33 0.19 1.92
C VAL A 116 -5.56 0.83 1.26
N ALA A 117 -6.34 0.05 0.49
CA ALA A 117 -7.57 0.56 -0.12
C ALA A 117 -8.58 1.00 0.96
N LEU A 118 -8.84 0.14 1.93
CA LEU A 118 -9.83 0.35 3.00
C LEU A 118 -9.41 1.37 4.07
N ALA A 119 -8.15 1.82 4.06
CA ALA A 119 -7.68 2.90 4.92
C ALA A 119 -8.13 4.29 4.41
N THR A 120 -8.62 4.38 3.17
CA THR A 120 -9.22 5.62 2.62
C THR A 120 -10.68 5.78 3.04
N ASP A 121 -11.20 7.01 3.00
CA ASP A 121 -12.58 7.32 3.37
C ASP A 121 -13.59 6.66 2.43
N ILE A 122 -13.26 6.64 1.12
CA ILE A 122 -14.11 6.05 0.08
C ILE A 122 -13.26 5.16 -0.83
N THR A 123 -13.67 3.90 -0.97
CA THR A 123 -13.11 2.98 -1.97
C THR A 123 -14.08 2.84 -3.13
N ILE A 124 -13.64 3.22 -4.34
CA ILE A 124 -14.37 2.99 -5.59
C ILE A 124 -13.75 1.79 -6.30
N ALA A 125 -14.52 0.70 -6.40
CA ALA A 125 -14.08 -0.52 -7.06
C ALA A 125 -14.59 -0.58 -8.51
N ALA A 126 -13.68 -0.76 -9.47
CA ALA A 126 -14.03 -1.08 -10.85
C ALA A 126 -14.68 -2.47 -10.93
N ARG A 127 -15.43 -2.76 -12.01
CA ARG A 127 -16.02 -4.10 -12.25
C ARG A 127 -14.96 -5.21 -12.26
N SER A 128 -13.72 -4.89 -12.64
CA SER A 128 -12.59 -5.81 -12.66
C SER A 128 -11.95 -6.04 -11.28
N ALA A 129 -12.32 -5.24 -10.27
CA ALA A 129 -11.72 -5.32 -8.95
C ALA A 129 -12.17 -6.58 -8.22
N TYR A 130 -11.20 -7.23 -7.56
CA TYR A 130 -11.49 -8.31 -6.62
C TYR A 130 -10.51 -8.26 -5.45
N PHE A 131 -11.03 -8.52 -4.25
CA PHE A 131 -10.30 -8.40 -3.00
C PHE A 131 -9.99 -9.78 -2.43
N VAL A 132 -8.74 -10.00 -2.05
CA VAL A 132 -8.27 -11.29 -1.51
C VAL A 132 -7.58 -11.06 -0.17
N LEU A 133 -8.23 -11.50 0.91
CA LEU A 133 -7.60 -11.57 2.23
C LEU A 133 -6.82 -12.88 2.33
N THR A 134 -5.53 -12.83 2.00
CA THR A 134 -4.65 -14.01 1.93
C THR A 134 -4.41 -14.70 3.27
N PHE A 135 -4.84 -14.08 4.38
CA PHE A 135 -4.62 -14.55 5.75
C PHE A 135 -5.91 -15.04 6.43
N THR A 136 -7.06 -14.97 5.76
CA THR A 136 -8.31 -15.52 6.29
C THR A 136 -8.50 -16.95 5.79
N PRO A 137 -8.94 -17.89 6.65
CA PRO A 137 -9.29 -19.24 6.18
C PRO A 137 -10.39 -19.13 5.12
N THR A 138 -10.31 -19.99 4.11
CA THR A 138 -11.40 -20.16 3.16
C THR A 138 -12.57 -20.74 3.94
N LEU A 139 -13.68 -19.99 4.05
CA LEU A 139 -14.92 -20.50 4.61
C LEU A 139 -15.52 -21.57 3.68
#